data_AF-A0A150QEF5-F1
#
_entry.id   AF-A0A150QEF5-F1
#
_cell.length_a   1.000
_cell.length_b   1.000
_cell.length_c   1.000
_cell.angle_alpha   90.00
_cell.angle_beta   90.00
_cell.angle_gamma   90.00
#
_symmetry.space_group_name_H-M   'P 1'
#
loop_
_entity.id
_entity.type
_entity.pdbx_description
1 polymer ?
#
loop_
_entity_poly.entity_id
_entity_poly.type
_entity_poly.pdbx_seq_one_letter_code
_entity_poly.pdbx_strand_id
1 'polypeptide(L)'
;MASPRLARLEGPLRVLAALAGTLPVAVLAGVCLARFAPLSEGARGTLGFALVVPLWGAAMCVAFLSRSAARAWGVCAALSAVLLVLNYAVPR
;
A
#
# COMPACT_ATOMS: atom_id res chain seq x y z
N MET A 1 -6.97 3.21 -29.69
CA MET A 1 -6.87 4.68 -29.55
C MET A 1 -7.43 5.06 -28.18
N ALA A 2 -6.61 5.60 -27.28
CA ALA A 2 -7.09 6.02 -25.97
C ALA A 2 -7.98 7.25 -26.12
N SER A 3 -9.16 7.25 -25.47
CA SER A 3 -10.08 8.39 -25.49
C SER A 3 -9.39 9.63 -24.91
N PRO A 4 -9.50 10.82 -25.52
CA PRO A 4 -8.86 12.05 -25.03
C PRO A 4 -9.29 12.43 -23.60
N ARG A 5 -10.43 11.90 -23.11
CA ARG A 5 -10.84 12.02 -21.70
C ARG A 5 -9.95 11.21 -20.75
N LEU A 6 -9.54 10.00 -21.15
CA LEU A 6 -8.66 9.14 -20.33
C LEU A 6 -7.28 9.77 -20.17
N ALA A 7 -6.76 10.41 -21.22
CA ALA A 7 -5.48 11.12 -21.18
C ALA A 7 -5.48 12.29 -20.18
N ARG A 8 -6.60 13.03 -20.05
CA ARG A 8 -6.73 14.10 -19.03
C ARG A 8 -6.84 13.55 -17.61
N LEU A 9 -7.52 12.41 -17.44
CA LEU A 9 -7.74 11.81 -16.13
C LEU A 9 -6.52 11.07 -15.59
N GLU A 10 -5.52 10.79 -16.42
CA GLU A 10 -4.36 9.99 -16.02
C GLU A 10 -3.57 10.63 -14.87
N GLY A 11 -3.36 11.95 -14.90
CA GLY A 11 -2.72 12.69 -13.81
C GLY A 11 -3.43 12.53 -12.46
N PRO A 12 -4.71 12.94 -12.33
CA PRO A 12 -5.46 12.77 -11.08
C PRO A 12 -5.62 11.30 -10.67
N LEU A 13 -5.76 10.36 -11.61
CA LEU A 13 -5.80 8.92 -11.31
C LEU A 13 -4.50 8.41 -10.68
N ARG A 14 -3.33 8.93 -11.08
CA ARG A 14 -2.05 8.60 -10.43
C ARG A 14 -1.96 9.18 -9.02
N VAL A 15 -2.42 10.41 -8.82
CA VAL A 15 -2.46 11.03 -7.49
C VAL A 15 -3.39 10.25 -6.57
N LEU A 16 -4.57 9.84 -7.05
CA LEU A 16 -5.49 8.98 -6.30
C LEU A 16 -4.88 7.60 -6.02
N ALA A 17 -4.17 7.00 -6.98
CA ALA A 17 -3.47 5.74 -6.76
C ALA A 17 -2.42 5.87 -5.66
N ALA A 18 -1.65 6.96 -5.68
CA ALA A 18 -0.66 7.25 -4.66
C ALA A 18 -1.32 7.48 -3.30
N LEU A 19 -2.38 8.29 -3.21
CA LEU A 19 -3.03 8.62 -1.94
C LEU A 19 -3.81 7.44 -1.35
N ALA A 20 -4.79 6.94 -2.10
CA ALA A 20 -5.76 5.96 -1.63
C ALA A 20 -5.29 4.52 -1.82
N GLY A 21 -4.55 4.23 -2.90
CA GLY A 21 -4.09 2.87 -3.19
C GLY A 21 -2.97 2.39 -2.27
N THR A 22 -2.12 3.30 -1.78
CA THR A 22 -0.99 2.94 -0.92
C THR A 22 -1.34 2.84 0.56
N LEU A 23 -2.45 3.47 0.99
CA LEU A 23 -2.95 3.40 2.36
C LEU A 23 -3.21 1.96 2.84
N PRO A 24 -3.99 1.12 2.12
CA PRO A 24 -4.20 -0.26 2.53
C PRO A 24 -2.90 -1.08 2.53
N VAL A 25 -1.97 -0.80 1.60
CA VAL A 25 -0.65 -1.45 1.57
C VAL A 25 0.12 -1.13 2.85
N ALA A 26 0.17 0.13 3.27
CA ALA A 26 0.89 0.55 4.47
C ALA A 26 0.28 -0.03 5.75
N VAL A 27 -1.05 -0.05 5.86
CA VAL A 27 -1.75 -0.64 7.01
C VAL A 27 -1.48 -2.15 7.08
N LEU A 28 -1.69 -2.87 5.99
CA LEU A 28 -1.48 -4.32 5.97
C LEU A 28 -0.02 -4.70 6.19
N ALA A 29 0.93 -3.90 5.70
CA ALA A 29 2.36 -4.08 5.95
C ALA A 29 2.71 -3.86 7.43
N GLY A 30 2.20 -2.80 8.05
CA GLY A 30 2.39 -2.54 9.48
C GLY A 30 1.82 -3.67 10.34
N VAL A 31 0.63 -4.18 10.01
CA VAL A 31 0.02 -5.32 10.70
C VAL A 31 0.81 -6.61 10.48
N CYS A 32 1.28 -6.88 9.26
CA CYS A 32 2.15 -8.03 8.99
C CYS A 32 3.44 -7.96 9.81
N LEU A 33 4.12 -6.81 9.85
CA LEU A 33 5.33 -6.63 10.64
C LEU A 33 5.07 -6.84 12.13
N ALA A 34 4.01 -6.24 12.67
CA ALA A 34 3.60 -6.46 14.07
C ALA A 34 3.29 -7.94 14.35
N ARG A 35 2.68 -8.63 13.39
CA ARG A 35 2.28 -10.04 13.52
C ARG A 35 3.49 -10.99 13.53
N PHE A 36 4.47 -10.78 12.66
CA PHE A 36 5.61 -11.69 12.50
C PHE A 36 6.86 -11.26 13.29
N ALA A 37 6.86 -10.08 13.92
CA ALA A 37 7.97 -9.65 14.76
C ALA A 37 8.08 -10.48 16.06
N PRO A 38 9.29 -10.95 16.44
CA PRO A 38 9.54 -11.65 17.70
C PRO A 38 9.62 -10.66 18.88
N LEU A 39 8.55 -9.89 19.10
CA LEU A 39 8.45 -8.87 20.14
C LEU A 39 7.33 -9.21 21.14
N SER A 40 7.37 -8.58 22.32
CA SER A 40 6.27 -8.64 23.28
C SER A 40 4.99 -8.02 22.69
N GLU A 41 3.83 -8.47 23.17
CA GLU A 41 2.53 -8.09 22.59
C GLU A 41 2.29 -6.57 22.57
N GLY A 42 2.69 -5.87 23.64
CA GLY A 42 2.65 -4.40 23.69
C GLY A 42 3.56 -3.73 22.65
N ALA A 43 4.78 -4.24 22.46
CA ALA A 43 5.73 -3.68 21.50
C ALA A 43 5.32 -3.92 20.05
N ARG A 44 4.64 -5.04 19.75
CA ARG A 44 4.09 -5.33 18.42
C ARG A 44 3.06 -4.29 17.98
N GLY A 45 2.13 -3.94 18.88
CA GLY A 45 1.11 -2.92 18.61
C GLY A 45 1.72 -1.55 18.31
N THR A 46 2.67 -1.12 19.13
CA THR A 46 3.39 0.15 18.94
C THR A 46 4.17 0.17 17.63
N LEU A 47 4.88 -0.93 17.30
CA LEU A 47 5.65 -1.03 16.07
C LEU A 47 4.75 -0.99 14.83
N GLY A 48 3.64 -1.75 14.83
CA GLY A 48 2.68 -1.74 13.74
C GLY A 48 2.13 -0.33 13.49
N PHE A 49 1.66 0.34 14.54
CA PHE A 49 1.10 1.69 14.43
C PHE A 49 2.14 2.74 13.99
N ALA A 50 3.33 2.72 14.60
CA ALA A 50 4.39 3.68 14.30
C ALA A 50 4.90 3.59 12.85
N LEU A 51 4.81 2.41 12.23
CA LEU A 51 5.30 2.18 10.87
C LEU A 51 4.27 2.52 9.78
N VAL A 52 2.98 2.63 10.10
CA VAL A 52 1.93 2.88 9.08
C VAL A 52 2.18 4.18 8.34
N VAL A 53 2.43 5.29 9.05
CA VAL A 53 2.64 6.61 8.43
C VAL A 53 3.91 6.67 7.56
N PRO A 54 5.10 6.24 8.03
CA PRO A 54 6.30 6.25 7.18
C PRO A 54 6.20 5.27 5.99
N LEU A 55 5.58 4.10 6.17
CA LEU A 55 5.34 3.15 5.07
C LEU A 55 4.38 3.75 4.03
N TRP A 56 3.34 4.44 4.48
CA TRP A 56 2.40 5.12 3.59
C TRP A 56 3.09 6.22 2.79
N GLY A 57 3.86 7.09 3.44
CA GLY A 57 4.63 8.14 2.75
C GLY A 57 5.63 7.57 1.74
N ALA A 58 6.36 6.52 2.10
CA ALA A 58 7.29 5.86 1.17
C ALA A 58 6.56 5.26 -0.04
N ALA A 59 5.45 4.56 0.18
CA ALA A 59 4.66 3.95 -0.87
C ALA A 59 4.02 5.00 -1.79
N MET A 60 3.54 6.13 -1.25
CA MET A 60 3.05 7.27 -2.01
C MET A 60 4.10 7.82 -2.98
N CYS A 61 5.32 8.06 -2.48
CA CYS A 61 6.43 8.56 -3.29
C CYS A 61 6.74 7.60 -4.45
N VAL A 62 6.79 6.29 -4.17
CA VAL A 62 7.02 5.27 -5.20
C VAL A 62 5.88 5.20 -6.21
N ALA A 63 4.63 5.28 -5.77
CA ALA A 63 3.47 5.30 -6.65
C ALA A 63 3.45 6.55 -7.54
N PHE A 64 3.89 7.70 -7.03
CA PHE A 64 3.98 8.95 -7.79
C PHE A 64 5.04 8.88 -8.90
N LEU A 65 6.13 8.12 -8.70
CA LEU A 65 7.14 7.87 -9.74
C LEU A 65 6.64 6.98 -10.88
N SER A 66 5.48 6.32 -10.73
CA SER A 66 4.94 5.46 -11.78
C SER A 66 4.56 6.28 -13.01
N ARG A 67 4.96 5.79 -14.20
CA ARG A 67 4.65 6.42 -15.50
C ARG A 67 3.23 6.12 -16.03
N SER A 68 2.40 5.39 -15.28
CA SER A 68 1.05 5.01 -15.69
C SER A 68 0.16 4.75 -14.47
N ALA A 69 -1.04 5.35 -14.46
CA ALA A 69 -2.04 5.13 -13.41
C ALA A 69 -2.43 3.66 -13.27
N ALA A 70 -2.59 2.94 -14.40
CA ALA A 70 -2.97 1.53 -14.40
C ALA A 70 -1.91 0.68 -13.71
N ARG A 71 -0.62 0.96 -13.94
CA ARG A 71 0.48 0.28 -13.24
C ARG A 71 0.50 0.60 -11.76
N ALA A 72 0.27 1.86 -11.38
CA ALA A 72 0.22 2.27 -9.97
C ALA A 72 -0.86 1.49 -9.20
N TRP A 73 -2.08 1.47 -9.74
CA TRP A 73 -3.20 0.73 -9.16
C TRP A 73 -2.97 -0.77 -9.14
N GLY A 74 -2.44 -1.34 -10.23
CA GLY A 74 -2.14 -2.77 -10.31
C GLY A 74 -1.13 -3.21 -9.24
N VAL A 75 -0.07 -2.43 -9.02
CA VAL A 75 0.92 -2.72 -7.97
C VAL A 75 0.31 -2.58 -6.57
N CYS A 76 -0.47 -1.51 -6.32
CA CYS A 76 -1.14 -1.32 -5.03
C CYS A 76 -2.10 -2.47 -4.71
N ALA A 77 -2.89 -2.90 -5.69
CA ALA A 77 -3.83 -4.01 -5.54
C ALA A 77 -3.11 -5.34 -5.32
N ALA A 78 -2.06 -5.64 -6.09
CA ALA A 78 -1.28 -6.86 -5.94
C ALA A 78 -0.59 -6.95 -4.58
N LEU A 79 0.05 -5.87 -4.13
CA LEU A 79 0.69 -5.81 -2.82
C LEU A 79 -0.33 -5.95 -1.68
N SER A 80 -1.48 -5.26 -1.79
CA SER A 80 -2.56 -5.38 -0.81
C SER A 80 -3.08 -6.81 -0.73
N ALA A 81 -3.27 -7.48 -1.87
CA ALA A 81 -3.73 -8.86 -1.92
C ALA A 81 -2.73 -9.81 -1.24
N VAL A 82 -1.42 -9.68 -1.55
CA VAL A 82 -0.37 -10.50 -0.92
C VAL A 82 -0.34 -10.29 0.60
N LEU A 83 -0.35 -9.04 1.06
CA LEU A 83 -0.31 -8.73 2.49
C LEU A 83 -1.59 -9.21 3.21
N LEU A 84 -2.74 -9.14 2.55
CA LEU A 84 -3.99 -9.67 3.08
C LEU A 84 -3.94 -11.20 3.23
N VAL A 85 -3.41 -11.90 2.23
CA VAL A 85 -3.18 -13.36 2.32
C VAL A 85 -2.23 -13.69 3.47
N LEU A 86 -1.11 -12.97 3.59
CA LEU A 86 -0.16 -13.16 4.71
C LEU A 86 -0.82 -12.93 6.07
N ASN A 87 -1.69 -11.92 6.18
CA ASN A 87 -2.28 -11.55 7.45
C ASN A 87 -3.48 -12.41 7.86
N TYR A 88 -4.16 -13.10 6.93
CA TYR A 88 -5.37 -13.86 7.24
C TYR A 88 -5.35 -15.34 6.85
N ALA A 89 -4.54 -15.74 5.87
CA ALA A 89 -4.48 -17.13 5.39
C ALA A 89 -3.31 -17.94 5.97
N VAL A 90 -2.23 -17.28 6.40
CA VAL A 90 -1.10 -17.97 7.04
C VAL A 90 -1.44 -18.20 8.52
N PRO A 91 -1.32 -19.42 9.07
CA PRO A 91 -1.48 -19.70 10.51
C PRO A 91 -0.28 -19.19 11.33
N ARG A 92 -0.47 -19.00 12.65
CA ARG A 92 0.59 -18.52 13.57
C ARG A 92 1.44 -19.66 14.11
#